data_AF-A0A1H2VJL4-F1
#
_entry.id   AF-A0A1H2VJL4-F1
#
_cell.length_a   1.000
_cell.length_b   1.000
_cell.length_c   1.000
_cell.angle_alpha   90.00
_cell.angle_beta   90.00
_cell.angle_gamma   90.00
#
_symmetry.space_group_name_H-M   'P 1'
#
loop_
_entity.id
_entity.type
_entity.pdbx_description
1 polymer ?
#
loop_
_entity_poly.entity_id
_entity_poly.type
_entity_poly.pdbx_seq_one_letter_code
_entity_poly.pdbx_strand_id
1 'polypeptide(L)'
;MGLLDLFKKKKFDETDLKSITYKRYWLDSISTILIPTDWEVTNTDRFLAKSADDRAILTVMSSEEPIKGEINKAFFERLKGDFFKEYERDGFTALDETTANERYISKTFRTYDEVEYHFTCAKKIDDKAIITEIILRHKDSYSLEMRELVDKIGMSIQYVPDFTRLFAQRLVTKNPNVQVRKTKGLEIEWMLKSEPGQLITSFLDNAYAEYMHRSDFYLSEIIEKYASSILETIPKQKPKPQPEKPKETAKKEEPVIITTPPPAQPPKPKEEAPKPKEETPKAPAAQQPVQPVEKPVETPADKTPKPVEKPIEPPVVETPKAAEKQEKAPHFPDVEAFTRGEKPAVETPAPQVAKSVEVAKPVTAPILGTHVEAPEEIDEMVIGGIVIKKEEIFPLVRTTGFIEELKAEIPDLLYENINSELGVIYLVRDEKISLTMGDLRNLHLDMLALKSLAVQNLINQIEVGVEEEGNRYTIVADGKFEASFLVVSDLWSKDNIPVEGTITVGVPANNVLLITGSANPNDMNWIRHRVAQAYVESNIPISDKLFEVKGNSLIPL
;
A
#
# COMPACT_ATOMS: atom_id res chain seq x y z
N MET A 1 25.19 8.75 -11.17
CA MET A 1 24.23 9.58 -11.94
C MET A 1 24.81 10.97 -11.94
N GLY A 2 24.91 11.63 -13.09
CA GLY A 2 25.42 13.00 -13.20
C GLY A 2 24.30 14.04 -13.06
N LEU A 3 24.65 15.33 -13.01
CA LEU A 3 23.70 16.44 -12.80
C LEU A 3 22.51 16.37 -13.77
N LEU A 4 22.82 16.10 -15.04
CA LEU A 4 21.86 15.95 -16.11
C LEU A 4 20.94 14.73 -15.94
N ASP A 5 21.36 13.65 -15.28
CA ASP A 5 20.47 12.49 -15.03
C ASP A 5 19.32 12.84 -14.09
N LEU A 6 19.50 13.83 -13.22
CA LEU A 6 18.45 14.34 -12.30
C LEU A 6 17.45 15.26 -13.02
N PHE A 7 17.79 15.76 -14.21
CA PHE A 7 17.05 16.80 -14.94
C PHE A 7 16.69 16.46 -16.40
N LYS A 8 17.16 15.33 -16.94
CA LYS A 8 16.83 14.84 -18.29
C LYS A 8 15.33 14.57 -18.40
N LYS A 9 14.57 15.59 -18.80
CA LYS A 9 13.27 15.38 -19.46
C LYS A 9 13.56 14.61 -20.75
N LYS A 10 13.17 13.34 -20.78
CA LYS A 10 13.11 12.52 -21.99
C LYS A 10 12.25 13.26 -23.02
N LYS A 11 12.88 13.79 -24.08
CA LYS A 11 12.18 14.21 -25.30
C LYS A 11 12.10 13.01 -26.24
N PHE A 12 11.07 12.21 -26.04
CA PHE A 12 10.50 11.32 -27.03
C PHE A 12 8.98 11.44 -26.94
N ASP A 13 8.28 11.32 -28.07
CA ASP A 13 6.81 11.19 -28.10
C ASP A 13 6.45 9.77 -27.63
N GLU A 14 6.56 9.52 -26.31
CA GLU A 14 6.21 8.26 -25.65
C GLU A 14 5.56 8.54 -24.28
N THR A 15 4.66 7.64 -23.88
CA THR A 15 3.67 7.87 -22.81
C THR A 15 4.34 8.07 -21.44
N ASP A 16 4.23 9.28 -20.87
CA ASP A 16 4.78 9.56 -19.52
C ASP A 16 4.17 8.61 -18.49
N LEU A 17 5.01 7.78 -17.89
CA LEU A 17 4.68 6.80 -16.85
C LEU A 17 4.03 7.41 -15.60
N LYS A 18 4.11 8.74 -15.43
CA LYS A 18 3.41 9.51 -14.40
C LYS A 18 1.99 9.91 -14.80
N SER A 19 1.72 10.06 -16.10
CA SER A 19 0.37 10.32 -16.64
C SER A 19 -0.47 9.05 -16.84
N ILE A 20 0.16 7.87 -16.86
CA ILE A 20 -0.56 6.60 -16.96
C ILE A 20 -1.43 6.41 -15.71
N THR A 21 -2.74 6.34 -15.90
CA THR A 21 -3.69 5.87 -14.90
C THR A 21 -3.63 4.35 -14.81
N TYR A 22 -3.69 3.81 -13.59
CA TYR A 22 -3.62 2.36 -13.35
C TYR A 22 -4.92 1.85 -12.73
N LYS A 23 -5.24 0.58 -13.01
CA LYS A 23 -6.34 -0.16 -12.40
C LYS A 23 -5.83 -1.45 -11.79
N ARG A 24 -6.39 -1.81 -10.63
CA ARG A 24 -6.05 -3.03 -9.91
C ARG A 24 -6.83 -4.23 -10.43
N TYR A 25 -6.13 -5.32 -10.70
CA TYR A 25 -6.69 -6.60 -11.13
C TYR A 25 -6.23 -7.71 -10.19
N TRP A 26 -7.07 -8.73 -10.03
CA TRP A 26 -6.67 -9.99 -9.40
C TRP A 26 -5.73 -10.76 -10.32
N LEU A 27 -4.61 -11.27 -9.77
CA LEU A 27 -3.76 -12.26 -10.44
C LEU A 27 -4.27 -13.68 -10.15
N ASP A 28 -4.55 -13.94 -8.86
CA ASP A 28 -5.05 -15.19 -8.32
C ASP A 28 -6.02 -14.90 -7.15
N SER A 29 -6.27 -15.86 -6.26
CA SER A 29 -7.20 -15.70 -5.12
C SER A 29 -6.63 -14.91 -3.94
N ILE A 30 -5.32 -14.59 -3.94
CA ILE A 30 -4.60 -13.99 -2.81
C ILE A 30 -3.68 -12.84 -3.21
N SER A 31 -3.49 -12.56 -4.51
CA SER A 31 -2.63 -11.50 -5.01
C SER A 31 -3.27 -10.65 -6.12
N THR A 32 -2.85 -9.39 -6.19
CA THR A 32 -3.37 -8.36 -7.10
C THR A 32 -2.23 -7.56 -7.72
N ILE A 33 -2.46 -6.95 -8.88
CA ILE A 33 -1.47 -6.15 -9.63
C ILE A 33 -2.13 -4.89 -10.20
N LEU A 34 -1.36 -3.81 -10.38
CA LEU A 34 -1.76 -2.64 -11.16
C LEU A 34 -1.34 -2.81 -12.63
N ILE A 35 -2.28 -2.59 -13.54
CA ILE A 35 -2.06 -2.54 -14.99
C ILE A 35 -2.55 -1.17 -15.49
N PRO A 36 -1.89 -0.55 -16.50
CA PRO A 36 -2.42 0.66 -17.14
C PRO A 36 -3.89 0.51 -17.57
N THR A 37 -4.70 1.54 -17.37
CA THR A 37 -6.15 1.50 -17.62
C THR A 37 -6.54 1.35 -19.09
N ASP A 38 -5.65 1.76 -19.99
CA ASP A 38 -5.78 1.68 -21.44
C ASP A 38 -5.43 0.30 -22.01
N TRP A 39 -4.91 -0.61 -21.18
CA TRP A 39 -4.54 -1.96 -21.61
C TRP A 39 -5.70 -2.95 -21.51
N GLU A 40 -5.84 -3.81 -22.52
CA GLU A 40 -6.81 -4.91 -22.51
C GLU A 40 -6.29 -6.05 -21.63
N VAL A 41 -6.99 -6.35 -20.53
CA VAL A 41 -6.66 -7.45 -19.62
C VAL A 41 -7.58 -8.65 -19.85
N THR A 42 -6.98 -9.79 -20.15
CA THR A 42 -7.62 -11.11 -20.17
C THR A 42 -7.12 -11.94 -18.99
N ASN A 43 -8.02 -12.43 -18.14
CA ASN A 43 -7.66 -13.29 -17.00
C ASN A 43 -8.65 -14.47 -16.87
N THR A 44 -8.56 -15.43 -17.80
CA THR A 44 -9.37 -16.67 -17.78
C THR A 44 -8.54 -17.90 -17.46
N ASP A 45 -7.40 -18.07 -18.16
CA ASP A 45 -6.50 -19.23 -18.02
C ASP A 45 -5.07 -18.81 -17.66
N ARG A 46 -4.66 -17.61 -18.08
CA ARG A 46 -3.41 -16.92 -17.76
C ARG A 46 -3.71 -15.44 -17.68
N PHE A 47 -3.00 -14.72 -16.82
CA PHE A 47 -3.09 -13.27 -16.78
C PHE A 47 -2.30 -12.69 -17.95
N LEU A 48 -3.01 -12.07 -18.88
CA LEU A 48 -2.47 -11.43 -20.07
C LEU A 48 -2.98 -9.99 -20.12
N ALA A 49 -2.07 -9.04 -20.35
CA ALA A 49 -2.42 -7.65 -20.61
C ALA A 49 -1.75 -7.19 -21.90
N LYS A 50 -2.46 -6.41 -22.73
CA LYS A 50 -1.94 -5.85 -23.98
C LYS A 50 -2.10 -4.34 -24.03
N SER A 51 -1.12 -3.63 -24.57
CA SER A 51 -1.25 -2.20 -24.85
C SER A 51 -2.30 -1.91 -25.91
N ALA A 52 -2.91 -0.71 -25.87
CA ALA A 52 -3.93 -0.27 -26.81
C ALA A 52 -3.49 -0.25 -28.30
N ASP A 53 -2.18 -0.27 -28.55
CA ASP A 53 -1.55 -0.28 -29.87
C ASP A 53 -0.99 -1.66 -30.29
N ASP A 54 -1.28 -2.71 -29.52
CA ASP A 54 -0.77 -4.08 -29.71
C ASP A 54 0.78 -4.19 -29.78
N ARG A 55 1.55 -3.17 -29.36
CA ARG A 55 3.03 -3.21 -29.36
C ARG A 55 3.63 -3.89 -28.14
N ALA A 56 2.91 -3.88 -27.01
CA ALA A 56 3.32 -4.50 -25.76
C ALA A 56 2.36 -5.64 -25.36
N ILE A 57 2.91 -6.79 -24.96
CA ILE A 57 2.15 -7.94 -24.44
C ILE A 57 2.79 -8.41 -23.14
N LEU A 58 2.11 -8.18 -22.03
CA LEU A 58 2.53 -8.58 -20.69
C LEU A 58 1.83 -9.88 -20.28
N THR A 59 2.63 -10.89 -19.89
CA THR A 59 2.15 -12.15 -19.31
C THR A 59 2.58 -12.21 -17.84
N VAL A 60 1.66 -12.56 -16.94
CA VAL A 60 1.99 -12.87 -15.53
C VAL A 60 1.73 -14.35 -15.24
N MET A 61 2.68 -14.98 -14.55
CA MET A 61 2.62 -16.37 -14.11
C MET A 61 2.92 -16.41 -12.61
N SER A 62 2.19 -17.25 -11.87
CA SER A 62 2.34 -17.42 -10.43
C SER A 62 2.54 -18.90 -10.11
N SER A 63 3.51 -19.23 -9.27
CA SER A 63 3.78 -20.61 -8.81
C SER A 63 4.01 -20.64 -7.29
N GLU A 64 3.70 -21.78 -6.66
CA GLU A 64 4.00 -22.03 -5.26
C GLU A 64 5.15 -23.04 -5.14
N GLU A 65 6.22 -22.67 -4.41
CA GLU A 65 7.33 -23.56 -4.10
C GLU A 65 7.58 -23.65 -2.59
N PRO A 66 7.91 -24.84 -2.03
CA PRO A 66 8.23 -24.97 -0.61
C PRO A 66 9.57 -24.30 -0.27
N ILE A 67 9.60 -23.43 0.74
CA ILE A 67 10.79 -22.66 1.13
C ILE A 67 11.14 -22.80 2.62
N LYS A 68 12.34 -23.30 2.91
CA LYS A 68 12.86 -23.48 4.29
C LYS A 68 13.69 -22.30 4.81
N GLY A 69 13.73 -21.19 4.09
CA GLY A 69 14.57 -20.02 4.40
C GLY A 69 13.82 -18.71 4.25
N GLU A 70 14.59 -17.62 4.17
CA GLU A 70 14.13 -16.27 3.87
C GLU A 70 14.25 -15.98 2.36
N ILE A 71 13.43 -15.05 1.88
CA ILE A 71 13.55 -14.48 0.53
C ILE A 71 14.49 -13.28 0.64
N ASN A 72 15.57 -13.29 -0.14
CA ASN A 72 16.60 -12.25 -0.19
C ASN A 72 17.26 -12.26 -1.58
N LYS A 73 18.21 -11.35 -1.82
CA LYS A 73 18.94 -11.26 -3.10
C LYS A 73 19.50 -12.61 -3.58
N ALA A 74 20.13 -13.37 -2.68
CA ALA A 74 20.71 -14.68 -3.03
C ALA A 74 19.65 -15.77 -3.31
N PHE A 75 18.42 -15.64 -2.81
CA PHE A 75 17.30 -16.48 -3.28
C PHE A 75 16.98 -16.19 -4.75
N PHE A 76 16.80 -14.93 -5.13
CA PHE A 76 16.48 -14.55 -6.50
C PHE A 76 17.59 -14.86 -7.51
N GLU A 77 18.85 -14.62 -7.13
CA GLU A 77 20.03 -14.96 -7.95
C GLU A 77 20.11 -16.47 -8.23
N ARG A 78 19.72 -17.33 -7.28
CA ARG A 78 19.62 -18.79 -7.52
C ARG A 78 18.40 -19.17 -8.34
N LEU A 79 17.28 -18.45 -8.16
CA LEU A 79 16.01 -18.73 -8.84
C LEU A 79 16.06 -18.44 -10.36
N LYS A 80 16.67 -17.31 -10.76
CA LYS A 80 16.70 -16.87 -12.17
C LYS A 80 18.11 -16.75 -12.76
N GLY A 81 19.17 -16.77 -11.97
CA GLY A 81 20.54 -16.53 -12.46
C GLY A 81 21.05 -17.59 -13.43
N ASP A 82 20.70 -18.86 -13.24
CA ASP A 82 21.06 -19.91 -14.21
C ASP A 82 20.17 -19.84 -15.46
N PHE A 83 18.84 -19.66 -15.30
CA PHE A 83 17.92 -19.43 -16.41
C PHE A 83 18.38 -18.29 -17.34
N PHE A 84 18.82 -17.16 -16.79
CA PHE A 84 19.34 -16.03 -17.58
C PHE A 84 20.63 -16.37 -18.35
N LYS A 85 21.54 -17.17 -17.78
CA LYS A 85 22.74 -17.64 -18.50
C LYS A 85 22.39 -18.60 -19.62
N GLU A 86 21.38 -19.44 -19.42
CA GLU A 86 20.89 -20.35 -20.45
C GLU A 86 20.20 -19.58 -21.58
N TYR A 87 19.41 -18.55 -21.27
CA TYR A 87 18.83 -17.62 -22.26
C TYR A 87 19.89 -16.96 -23.15
N GLU A 88 21.00 -16.49 -22.57
CA GLU A 88 22.13 -15.94 -23.35
C GLU A 88 22.80 -17.01 -24.22
N ARG A 89 23.00 -18.22 -23.67
CA ARG A 89 23.60 -19.36 -24.39
C ARG A 89 22.75 -19.83 -25.56
N ASP A 90 21.42 -19.74 -25.43
CA ASP A 90 20.46 -20.13 -26.47
C ASP A 90 20.32 -19.06 -27.58
N GLY A 91 21.05 -17.94 -27.47
CA GLY A 91 21.25 -16.95 -28.53
C GLY A 91 20.55 -15.61 -28.30
N PHE A 92 19.86 -15.42 -27.17
CA PHE A 92 19.20 -14.16 -26.85
C PHE A 92 20.20 -13.14 -26.29
N THR A 93 20.17 -11.90 -26.78
CA THR A 93 21.15 -10.88 -26.39
C THR A 93 20.65 -10.12 -25.16
N ALA A 94 21.37 -10.18 -24.05
CA ALA A 94 21.08 -9.32 -22.89
C ALA A 94 21.24 -7.83 -23.25
N LEU A 95 20.27 -7.01 -22.85
CA LEU A 95 20.23 -5.57 -23.14
C LEU A 95 20.49 -4.69 -21.91
N ASP A 96 20.42 -5.27 -20.71
CA ASP A 96 20.75 -4.64 -19.44
C ASP A 96 21.50 -5.59 -18.49
N GLU A 97 21.98 -5.05 -17.37
CA GLU A 97 22.57 -5.83 -16.28
C GLU A 97 21.48 -6.45 -15.40
N THR A 98 21.75 -7.66 -14.88
CA THR A 98 20.85 -8.34 -13.95
C THR A 98 20.66 -7.52 -12.67
N THR A 99 19.47 -6.95 -12.48
CA THR A 99 19.13 -6.19 -11.27
C THR A 99 18.47 -7.12 -10.26
N ALA A 100 19.10 -7.31 -9.09
CA ALA A 100 18.59 -8.21 -8.04
C ALA A 100 18.73 -7.59 -6.64
N ASN A 101 17.66 -7.67 -5.85
CA ASN A 101 17.54 -7.16 -4.48
C ASN A 101 16.68 -8.10 -3.60
N GLU A 102 16.24 -7.65 -2.43
CA GLU A 102 15.46 -8.47 -1.47
C GLU A 102 13.99 -8.71 -1.88
N ARG A 103 13.49 -8.01 -2.90
CA ARG A 103 12.09 -8.09 -3.37
C ARG A 103 11.93 -8.72 -4.76
N TYR A 104 12.89 -8.51 -5.65
CA TYR A 104 12.81 -8.98 -7.03
C TYR A 104 14.18 -9.21 -7.68
N ILE A 105 14.13 -9.88 -8.83
CA ILE A 105 15.17 -9.89 -9.85
C ILE A 105 14.57 -9.56 -11.23
N SER A 106 15.27 -8.78 -12.03
CA SER A 106 14.88 -8.40 -13.39
C SER A 106 16.07 -8.43 -14.34
N LYS A 107 15.76 -8.62 -15.63
CA LYS A 107 16.68 -8.55 -16.77
C LYS A 107 15.89 -8.35 -18.06
N THR A 108 16.53 -7.88 -19.10
CA THR A 108 15.91 -7.62 -20.41
C THR A 108 16.74 -8.25 -21.53
N PHE A 109 16.06 -8.89 -22.47
CA PHE A 109 16.68 -9.62 -23.58
C PHE A 109 16.10 -9.17 -24.93
N ARG A 110 16.94 -9.11 -25.95
CA ARG A 110 16.52 -9.09 -27.36
C ARG A 110 16.35 -10.53 -27.83
N THR A 111 15.14 -10.86 -28.26
CA THR A 111 14.84 -12.12 -28.96
C THR A 111 14.90 -11.89 -30.48
N TYR A 112 14.29 -12.76 -31.29
CA TYR A 112 14.39 -12.69 -32.75
C TYR A 112 13.68 -11.46 -33.33
N ASP A 113 12.51 -11.12 -32.81
CA ASP A 113 11.58 -10.11 -33.34
C ASP A 113 11.06 -9.11 -32.28
N GLU A 114 11.39 -9.31 -31.00
CA GLU A 114 10.90 -8.49 -29.89
C GLU A 114 11.96 -8.27 -28.79
N VAL A 115 11.66 -7.40 -27.83
CA VAL A 115 12.38 -7.25 -26.57
C VAL A 115 11.53 -7.86 -25.45
N GLU A 116 12.12 -8.79 -24.70
CA GLU A 116 11.50 -9.36 -23.50
C GLU A 116 12.07 -8.73 -22.23
N TYR A 117 11.20 -8.05 -21.48
CA TYR A 117 11.47 -7.50 -20.16
C TYR A 117 11.00 -8.49 -19.10
N HIS A 118 11.95 -9.18 -18.47
CA HIS A 118 11.70 -10.14 -17.40
C HIS A 118 11.71 -9.42 -16.06
N PHE A 119 10.78 -9.79 -15.18
CA PHE A 119 10.74 -9.40 -13.76
C PHE A 119 10.22 -10.58 -12.96
N THR A 120 10.83 -10.87 -11.81
CA THR A 120 10.42 -11.96 -10.92
C THR A 120 10.51 -11.50 -9.48
N CYS A 121 9.38 -11.46 -8.79
CA CYS A 121 9.30 -11.23 -7.35
C CYS A 121 8.80 -12.49 -6.64
N ALA A 122 8.95 -12.52 -5.32
CA ALA A 122 8.42 -13.62 -4.52
C ALA A 122 8.00 -13.16 -3.13
N LYS A 123 6.96 -13.78 -2.58
CA LYS A 123 6.45 -13.54 -1.23
C LYS A 123 6.42 -14.86 -0.45
N LYS A 124 6.99 -14.85 0.75
CA LYS A 124 6.87 -15.99 1.68
C LYS A 124 5.51 -15.91 2.38
N ILE A 125 4.74 -16.98 2.31
CA ILE A 125 3.52 -17.22 3.08
C ILE A 125 3.66 -18.61 3.70
N ASP A 126 3.67 -18.67 5.03
CA ASP A 126 4.00 -19.87 5.81
C ASP A 126 5.32 -20.52 5.32
N ASP A 127 5.33 -21.82 5.04
CA ASP A 127 6.48 -22.57 4.53
C ASP A 127 6.57 -22.59 2.98
N LYS A 128 5.88 -21.67 2.30
CA LYS A 128 5.87 -21.54 0.83
C LYS A 128 6.36 -20.17 0.36
N ALA A 129 7.04 -20.14 -0.78
CA ALA A 129 7.21 -18.95 -1.59
C ALA A 129 6.17 -18.97 -2.71
N ILE A 130 5.38 -17.91 -2.81
CA ILE A 130 4.65 -17.59 -4.03
C ILE A 130 5.62 -16.81 -4.90
N ILE A 131 5.96 -17.36 -6.05
CA ILE A 131 6.87 -16.76 -7.03
C ILE A 131 6.01 -16.22 -8.16
N THR A 132 6.15 -14.94 -8.47
CA THR A 132 5.40 -14.28 -9.54
C THR A 132 6.40 -13.77 -10.59
N GLU A 133 6.23 -14.26 -11.81
CA GLU A 133 7.03 -13.92 -12.98
C GLU A 133 6.20 -13.08 -13.94
N ILE A 134 6.77 -11.97 -14.39
CA ILE A 134 6.24 -11.08 -15.41
C ILE A 134 7.20 -11.10 -16.59
N ILE A 135 6.65 -11.35 -17.78
CA ILE A 135 7.36 -11.18 -19.04
C ILE A 135 6.54 -10.21 -19.89
N LEU A 136 7.08 -9.02 -20.13
CA LEU A 136 6.54 -8.09 -21.12
C LEU A 136 7.35 -8.24 -22.41
N ARG A 137 6.64 -8.53 -23.50
CA ARG A 137 7.14 -8.54 -24.88
C ARG A 137 6.86 -7.20 -25.53
N HIS A 138 7.84 -6.59 -26.17
CA HIS A 138 7.71 -5.32 -26.88
C HIS A 138 8.27 -5.41 -28.30
N LYS A 139 7.50 -4.96 -29.30
CA LYS A 139 7.91 -5.03 -30.72
C LYS A 139 9.01 -4.05 -31.11
N ASP A 140 9.08 -2.90 -30.43
CA ASP A 140 10.08 -1.88 -30.75
C ASP A 140 11.47 -2.21 -30.14
N SER A 141 12.39 -1.25 -30.17
CA SER A 141 13.70 -1.42 -29.54
C SER A 141 13.66 -1.23 -28.02
N TYR A 142 14.76 -1.61 -27.38
CA TYR A 142 14.92 -1.45 -25.93
C TYR A 142 14.70 0.00 -25.51
N SER A 143 13.79 0.20 -24.56
CA SER A 143 13.45 1.48 -23.95
C SER A 143 13.56 1.36 -22.44
N LEU A 144 14.15 2.37 -21.81
CA LEU A 144 14.21 2.47 -20.36
C LEU A 144 12.82 2.74 -19.76
N GLU A 145 11.91 3.47 -20.43
CA GLU A 145 10.52 3.59 -19.97
C GLU A 145 9.86 2.22 -19.84
N MET A 146 10.07 1.33 -20.80
CA MET A 146 9.41 0.03 -20.80
C MET A 146 9.96 -0.86 -19.66
N ARG A 147 11.26 -0.73 -19.34
CA ARG A 147 11.86 -1.34 -18.13
C ARG A 147 11.25 -0.77 -16.84
N GLU A 148 11.16 0.56 -16.74
CA GLU A 148 10.56 1.28 -15.60
C GLU A 148 9.07 0.93 -15.43
N LEU A 149 8.31 0.75 -16.53
CA LEU A 149 6.92 0.32 -16.52
C LEU A 149 6.76 -1.08 -15.96
N VAL A 150 7.57 -2.04 -16.41
CA VAL A 150 7.52 -3.43 -15.92
C VAL A 150 7.93 -3.50 -14.45
N ASP A 151 8.91 -2.71 -14.02
CA ASP A 151 9.32 -2.65 -12.62
C ASP A 151 8.22 -2.02 -11.75
N LYS A 152 7.55 -0.96 -12.22
CA LYS A 152 6.40 -0.34 -11.53
C LYS A 152 5.21 -1.31 -11.44
N ILE A 153 4.88 -2.02 -12.52
CA ILE A 153 3.83 -3.05 -12.55
C ILE A 153 4.20 -4.20 -11.59
N GLY A 154 5.42 -4.70 -11.63
CA GLY A 154 5.90 -5.78 -10.74
C GLY A 154 5.94 -5.38 -9.26
N MET A 155 6.39 -4.17 -8.96
CA MET A 155 6.39 -3.63 -7.60
C MET A 155 4.99 -3.28 -7.07
N SER A 156 3.98 -3.19 -7.94
CA SER A 156 2.58 -2.97 -7.57
C SER A 156 1.87 -4.23 -7.03
N ILE A 157 2.51 -5.40 -7.14
CA ILE A 157 1.96 -6.67 -6.69
C ILE A 157 1.74 -6.62 -5.17
N GLN A 158 0.51 -6.91 -4.76
CA GLN A 158 0.12 -6.92 -3.35
C GLN A 158 -0.71 -8.14 -3.00
N TYR A 159 -0.49 -8.64 -1.79
CA TYR A 159 -1.10 -9.86 -1.28
C TYR A 159 -2.19 -9.53 -0.24
N VAL A 160 -3.34 -10.19 -0.36
CA VAL A 160 -4.49 -10.07 0.55
C VAL A 160 -4.08 -10.20 2.04
N PRO A 161 -3.23 -11.15 2.45
CA PRO A 161 -2.79 -11.26 3.84
C PRO A 161 -2.03 -10.03 4.38
N ASP A 162 -1.33 -9.25 3.53
CA ASP A 162 -0.67 -8.03 3.99
C ASP A 162 -1.69 -6.93 4.33
N PHE A 163 -2.75 -6.78 3.53
CA PHE A 163 -3.87 -5.87 3.86
C PHE A 163 -4.50 -6.25 5.19
N THR A 164 -4.87 -7.51 5.36
CA THR A 164 -5.52 -8.02 6.57
C THR A 164 -4.60 -7.88 7.80
N ARG A 165 -3.30 -8.08 7.64
CA ARG A 165 -2.29 -7.85 8.69
C ARG A 165 -2.20 -6.36 9.08
N LEU A 166 -2.16 -5.45 8.12
CA LEU A 166 -2.15 -3.99 8.38
C LEU A 166 -3.44 -3.54 9.07
N PHE A 167 -4.59 -4.08 8.65
CA PHE A 167 -5.87 -3.84 9.28
C PHE A 167 -5.90 -4.31 10.74
N ALA A 168 -5.48 -5.56 10.99
CA ALA A 168 -5.37 -6.14 12.32
C ALA A 168 -4.44 -5.32 13.24
N GLN A 169 -3.29 -4.86 12.72
CA GLN A 169 -2.39 -3.97 13.43
C GLN A 169 -3.08 -2.66 13.81
N ARG A 170 -3.76 -1.98 12.87
CA ARG A 170 -4.44 -0.71 13.15
C ARG A 170 -5.56 -0.86 14.18
N LEU A 171 -6.33 -1.96 14.13
CA LEU A 171 -7.38 -2.25 15.11
C LEU A 171 -6.82 -2.33 16.55
N VAL A 172 -5.68 -3.00 16.73
CA VAL A 172 -4.97 -3.08 18.03
C VAL A 172 -4.39 -1.73 18.44
N THR A 173 -3.84 -0.94 17.51
CA THR A 173 -3.29 0.39 17.81
C THR A 173 -4.37 1.37 18.28
N LYS A 174 -5.55 1.37 17.64
CA LYS A 174 -6.65 2.28 17.99
C LYS A 174 -7.32 1.93 19.32
N ASN A 175 -7.36 0.65 19.68
CA ASN A 175 -7.90 0.20 20.94
C ASN A 175 -6.98 -0.85 21.57
N PRO A 176 -6.10 -0.48 22.52
CA PRO A 176 -5.23 -1.42 23.22
C PRO A 176 -5.95 -2.52 24.01
N ASN A 177 -7.27 -2.42 24.21
CA ASN A 177 -8.11 -3.48 24.77
C ASN A 177 -8.40 -4.60 23.73
N VAL A 178 -8.16 -4.39 22.44
CA VAL A 178 -8.29 -5.43 21.41
C VAL A 178 -7.11 -6.40 21.46
N GLN A 179 -7.40 -7.68 21.24
CA GLN A 179 -6.43 -8.73 20.96
C GLN A 179 -6.89 -9.51 19.73
N VAL A 180 -6.11 -9.43 18.65
CA VAL A 180 -6.29 -10.29 17.47
C VAL A 180 -5.78 -11.69 17.81
N ARG A 181 -6.53 -12.71 17.40
CA ARG A 181 -6.22 -14.13 17.61
C ARG A 181 -5.76 -14.82 16.34
N LYS A 182 -6.38 -14.50 15.20
CA LYS A 182 -6.11 -15.14 13.92
C LYS A 182 -6.52 -14.24 12.77
N THR A 183 -5.85 -14.40 11.63
CA THR A 183 -6.13 -13.72 10.37
C THR A 183 -6.10 -14.76 9.25
N LYS A 184 -7.06 -14.73 8.32
CA LYS A 184 -7.11 -15.68 7.19
C LYS A 184 -7.82 -15.04 6.00
N GLY A 185 -7.13 -14.87 4.87
CA GLY A 185 -7.71 -14.14 3.73
C GLY A 185 -8.14 -12.73 4.17
N LEU A 186 -9.41 -12.38 3.97
CA LEU A 186 -10.04 -11.14 4.42
C LEU A 186 -10.78 -11.26 5.77
N GLU A 187 -10.53 -12.33 6.54
CA GLU A 187 -11.14 -12.57 7.85
C GLU A 187 -10.16 -12.20 8.98
N ILE A 188 -10.64 -11.48 10.00
CA ILE A 188 -9.95 -11.27 11.27
C ILE A 188 -10.78 -11.83 12.44
N GLU A 189 -10.17 -12.68 13.25
CA GLU A 189 -10.72 -13.16 14.53
C GLU A 189 -10.04 -12.39 15.66
N TRP A 190 -10.81 -11.67 16.47
CA TRP A 190 -10.32 -10.82 17.56
C TRP A 190 -11.26 -10.81 18.76
N MET A 191 -10.80 -10.26 19.88
CA MET A 191 -11.57 -10.21 21.13
C MET A 191 -11.12 -9.03 22.00
N LEU A 192 -11.90 -8.71 23.03
CA LEU A 192 -11.55 -7.70 24.02
C LEU A 192 -10.87 -8.34 25.24
N LYS A 193 -9.75 -7.77 25.69
CA LYS A 193 -9.02 -8.19 26.90
C LYS A 193 -9.87 -7.99 28.16
N SER A 194 -10.82 -7.05 28.14
CA SER A 194 -11.82 -6.87 29.20
C SER A 194 -12.87 -7.99 29.26
N GLU A 195 -13.09 -8.74 28.19
CA GLU A 195 -14.13 -9.78 28.07
C GLU A 195 -13.54 -11.05 27.42
N PRO A 196 -12.68 -11.81 28.15
CA PRO A 196 -11.78 -12.81 27.56
C PRO A 196 -12.41 -14.07 26.93
N GLY A 197 -13.74 -14.10 26.74
CA GLY A 197 -14.47 -15.25 26.19
C GLY A 197 -15.28 -14.97 24.92
N GLN A 198 -15.42 -13.70 24.51
CA GLN A 198 -16.18 -13.35 23.30
C GLN A 198 -15.23 -13.15 22.11
N LEU A 199 -15.14 -14.17 21.25
CA LEU A 199 -14.46 -14.08 19.96
C LEU A 199 -15.39 -13.41 18.93
N ILE A 200 -14.87 -12.42 18.23
CA ILE A 200 -15.55 -11.66 17.19
C ILE A 200 -14.82 -11.92 15.88
N THR A 201 -15.55 -12.36 14.86
CA THR A 201 -15.05 -12.44 13.49
C THR A 201 -15.49 -11.18 12.74
N SER A 202 -14.57 -10.52 12.05
CA SER A 202 -14.88 -9.40 11.16
C SER A 202 -14.39 -9.71 9.75
N PHE A 203 -15.26 -9.45 8.78
CA PHE A 203 -15.04 -9.66 7.35
C PHE A 203 -14.62 -8.34 6.71
N LEU A 204 -13.49 -8.34 6.02
CA LEU A 204 -12.88 -7.14 5.44
C LEU A 204 -13.23 -6.94 3.96
N ASP A 205 -14.09 -7.77 3.38
CA ASP A 205 -14.48 -7.77 1.96
C ASP A 205 -14.89 -6.39 1.45
N ASN A 206 -15.71 -5.65 2.21
CA ASN A 206 -16.13 -4.30 1.84
C ASN A 206 -14.96 -3.29 1.86
N ALA A 207 -14.07 -3.38 2.86
CA ALA A 207 -12.90 -2.53 2.97
C ALA A 207 -11.88 -2.83 1.86
N TYR A 208 -11.72 -4.11 1.52
CA TYR A 208 -10.85 -4.54 0.44
C TYR A 208 -11.43 -4.21 -0.94
N ALA A 209 -12.75 -4.29 -1.13
CA ALA A 209 -13.41 -3.85 -2.36
C ALA A 209 -13.22 -2.35 -2.58
N GLU A 210 -13.43 -1.51 -1.56
CA GLU A 210 -13.13 -0.07 -1.66
C GLU A 210 -11.63 0.17 -1.96
N TYR A 211 -10.73 -0.63 -1.40
CA TYR A 211 -9.30 -0.58 -1.71
C TYR A 211 -8.98 -1.00 -3.17
N MET A 212 -9.65 -2.01 -3.71
CA MET A 212 -9.48 -2.46 -5.10
C MET A 212 -9.94 -1.43 -6.14
N HIS A 213 -10.81 -0.50 -5.75
CA HIS A 213 -11.38 0.51 -6.64
C HIS A 213 -10.67 1.88 -6.60
N ARG A 214 -9.69 2.10 -5.71
CA ARG A 214 -8.96 3.37 -5.60
C ARG A 214 -7.49 3.22 -5.99
N SER A 215 -6.97 4.23 -6.69
CA SER A 215 -5.55 4.36 -6.99
C SER A 215 -4.76 4.85 -5.76
N ASP A 216 -3.94 3.94 -5.25
CA ASP A 216 -2.60 4.19 -4.70
C ASP A 216 -2.48 4.87 -3.32
N PHE A 217 -3.30 5.85 -2.95
CA PHE A 217 -3.02 6.71 -1.76
C PHE A 217 -3.87 6.47 -0.50
N TYR A 218 -5.00 5.75 -0.61
CA TYR A 218 -5.99 5.67 0.48
C TYR A 218 -5.92 4.43 1.38
N LEU A 219 -4.88 3.58 1.28
CA LEU A 219 -4.82 2.32 2.06
C LEU A 219 -4.91 2.57 3.58
N SER A 220 -4.21 3.58 4.09
CA SER A 220 -4.25 3.98 5.50
C SER A 220 -5.64 4.50 5.91
N GLU A 221 -6.26 5.34 5.08
CA GLU A 221 -7.58 5.94 5.33
C GLU A 221 -8.72 4.92 5.29
N ILE A 222 -8.69 4.00 4.32
CA ILE A 222 -9.66 2.90 4.22
C ILE A 222 -9.55 2.01 5.46
N ILE A 223 -8.33 1.59 5.83
CA ILE A 223 -8.11 0.83 7.06
C ILE A 223 -8.60 1.64 8.28
N GLU A 224 -8.33 2.95 8.33
CA GLU A 224 -8.72 3.83 9.44
C GLU A 224 -10.24 3.97 9.61
N LYS A 225 -10.95 4.21 8.50
CA LYS A 225 -12.41 4.32 8.38
C LYS A 225 -13.10 3.05 8.86
N TYR A 226 -12.71 1.90 8.32
CA TYR A 226 -13.33 0.62 8.68
C TYR A 226 -12.93 0.13 10.07
N ALA A 227 -11.69 0.39 10.53
CA ALA A 227 -11.28 0.10 11.90
C ALA A 227 -12.03 0.97 12.93
N SER A 228 -12.31 2.25 12.64
CA SER A 228 -13.22 3.07 13.45
C SER A 228 -14.60 2.41 13.57
N SER A 229 -15.20 2.07 12.43
CA SER A 229 -16.56 1.51 12.38
C SER A 229 -16.67 0.23 13.22
N ILE A 230 -15.72 -0.70 13.09
CA ILE A 230 -15.67 -1.93 13.92
C ILE A 230 -15.60 -1.58 15.42
N LEU A 231 -14.75 -0.62 15.81
CA LEU A 231 -14.60 -0.23 17.22
C LEU A 231 -15.82 0.52 17.79
N GLU A 232 -16.57 1.24 16.96
CA GLU A 232 -17.81 1.92 17.36
C GLU A 232 -18.97 0.95 17.62
N THR A 233 -18.97 -0.23 16.99
CA THR A 233 -19.95 -1.28 17.28
C THR A 233 -19.74 -1.97 18.64
N ILE A 234 -18.59 -1.75 19.30
CA ILE A 234 -18.34 -2.26 20.66
C ILE A 234 -19.28 -1.53 21.63
N PRO A 235 -20.11 -2.24 22.42
CA PRO A 235 -20.93 -1.62 23.45
C PRO A 235 -20.07 -0.85 24.46
N LYS A 236 -20.20 0.48 24.48
CA LYS A 236 -19.47 1.33 25.42
C LYS A 236 -19.85 0.94 26.85
N GLN A 237 -18.88 0.47 27.65
CA GLN A 237 -19.11 0.17 29.06
C GLN A 237 -19.64 1.42 29.76
N LYS A 238 -20.82 1.32 30.39
CA LYS A 238 -21.33 2.39 31.25
C LYS A 238 -20.34 2.64 32.39
N PRO A 239 -20.07 3.90 32.77
CA PRO A 239 -19.22 4.19 33.92
C PRO A 239 -19.74 3.46 35.16
N LYS A 240 -18.88 2.71 35.86
CA LYS A 240 -19.23 2.16 37.17
C LYS A 240 -19.51 3.33 38.12
N PRO A 241 -20.67 3.40 38.78
CA PRO A 241 -20.92 4.45 39.77
C PRO A 241 -19.88 4.33 40.90
N GLN A 242 -19.29 5.46 41.28
CA GLN A 242 -18.42 5.51 42.45
C GLN A 242 -19.25 5.20 43.71
N PRO A 243 -18.74 4.40 44.67
CA PRO A 243 -19.44 4.15 45.92
C PRO A 243 -19.44 5.43 46.77
N GLU A 244 -20.62 6.01 47.01
CA GLU A 244 -20.79 7.06 48.01
C GLU A 244 -20.40 6.54 49.40
N LYS A 245 -19.70 7.38 50.19
CA LYS A 245 -19.42 7.07 51.59
C LYS A 245 -20.72 7.07 52.41
N PRO A 246 -20.86 6.21 53.44
CA PRO A 246 -22.02 6.26 54.33
C PRO A 246 -22.10 7.61 55.05
N LYS A 247 -23.26 8.26 55.01
CA LYS A 247 -23.55 9.41 55.88
C LYS A 247 -24.13 8.93 57.21
N GLU A 248 -23.67 9.59 58.27
CA GLU A 248 -24.03 9.29 59.64
C GLU A 248 -25.45 9.81 60.00
N THR A 249 -26.11 9.02 60.84
CA THR A 249 -27.19 9.33 61.82
C THR A 249 -28.17 10.49 61.60
N ALA A 250 -29.46 10.16 61.75
CA ALA A 250 -30.58 11.07 61.64
C ALA A 250 -30.73 12.04 62.83
N LYS A 251 -31.33 13.21 62.56
CA LYS A 251 -32.22 13.89 63.50
C LYS A 251 -33.60 14.07 62.89
N LYS A 252 -34.60 14.00 63.75
CA LYS A 252 -36.04 13.93 63.46
C LYS A 252 -36.69 15.23 63.92
N GLU A 253 -37.50 15.85 63.06
CA GLU A 253 -38.48 16.85 63.46
C GLU A 253 -39.75 16.68 62.61
N GLU A 254 -40.89 17.08 63.16
CA GLU A 254 -42.21 16.51 62.85
C GLU A 254 -43.07 17.37 61.87
N PRO A 255 -44.19 16.84 61.34
CA PRO A 255 -44.66 17.21 60.00
C PRO A 255 -45.65 18.38 59.96
N VAL A 256 -45.75 19.02 58.79
CA VAL A 256 -46.89 19.88 58.43
C VAL A 256 -47.69 19.25 57.31
N ILE A 257 -49.00 19.15 57.54
CA ILE A 257 -50.00 18.50 56.70
C ILE A 257 -50.48 19.48 55.63
N ILE A 258 -50.44 19.10 54.34
CA ILE A 258 -51.44 19.52 53.36
C ILE A 258 -51.90 18.29 52.56
N THR A 259 -53.22 18.15 52.45
CA THR A 259 -53.93 16.99 51.92
C THR A 259 -54.14 17.04 50.42
N THR A 260 -54.12 15.87 49.76
CA THR A 260 -54.62 15.66 48.40
C THR A 260 -56.00 14.97 48.42
N PRO A 261 -56.96 15.38 47.56
CA PRO A 261 -58.21 14.66 47.36
C PRO A 261 -58.22 13.85 46.03
N PRO A 262 -58.66 12.59 46.04
CA PRO A 262 -59.07 11.82 44.85
C PRO A 262 -60.62 11.63 44.82
N PRO A 263 -61.19 10.83 43.91
CA PRO A 263 -61.29 11.01 42.45
C PRO A 263 -62.77 11.07 41.98
N ALA A 264 -63.05 11.25 40.66
CA ALA A 264 -64.43 11.17 40.14
C ALA A 264 -64.57 10.61 38.70
N GLN A 265 -65.61 9.80 38.51
CA GLN A 265 -66.23 9.27 37.28
C GLN A 265 -67.69 8.86 37.63
N PRO A 266 -68.62 8.59 36.68
CA PRO A 266 -68.75 8.97 35.27
C PRO A 266 -70.17 9.62 35.02
N PRO A 267 -70.69 9.71 33.77
CA PRO A 267 -71.59 8.63 33.28
C PRO A 267 -71.58 8.33 31.75
N LYS A 268 -72.29 7.25 31.38
CA LYS A 268 -72.67 6.74 30.01
C LYS A 268 -74.22 6.91 29.84
N PRO A 269 -74.99 6.37 28.84
CA PRO A 269 -74.71 5.35 27.80
C PRO A 269 -75.35 5.53 26.38
N LYS A 270 -75.05 4.59 25.46
CA LYS A 270 -75.94 3.77 24.57
C LYS A 270 -75.03 2.88 23.70
N GLU A 271 -75.07 1.54 23.78
CA GLU A 271 -75.96 0.56 23.10
C GLU A 271 -75.86 0.58 21.56
N GLU A 272 -75.74 -0.53 20.84
CA GLU A 272 -76.12 -1.93 21.14
C GLU A 272 -75.15 -3.00 20.53
N ALA A 273 -75.44 -4.30 20.72
CA ALA A 273 -74.54 -5.47 20.50
C ALA A 273 -75.05 -6.38 19.32
N PRO A 274 -74.66 -7.67 19.10
CA PRO A 274 -73.75 -8.57 19.84
C PRO A 274 -72.77 -9.49 19.04
N LYS A 275 -71.91 -10.21 19.79
CA LYS A 275 -71.11 -11.39 19.36
C LYS A 275 -71.92 -12.71 19.48
N PRO A 276 -71.40 -13.87 19.05
CA PRO A 276 -70.63 -14.79 19.95
C PRO A 276 -69.45 -15.51 19.23
N LYS A 277 -68.51 -16.30 19.81
CA LYS A 277 -68.02 -16.66 21.18
C LYS A 277 -66.60 -17.29 21.01
N GLU A 278 -65.64 -17.17 21.95
CA GLU A 278 -65.04 -18.25 22.83
C GLU A 278 -64.45 -19.48 22.07
N GLU A 279 -63.35 -20.15 22.45
CA GLU A 279 -62.50 -20.13 23.67
C GLU A 279 -61.11 -20.81 23.41
N THR A 280 -60.08 -20.47 24.18
CA THR A 280 -58.82 -21.26 24.38
C THR A 280 -59.02 -22.29 25.50
N PRO A 281 -58.26 -23.42 25.70
CA PRO A 281 -56.76 -23.46 25.69
C PRO A 281 -56.03 -24.85 25.51
N LYS A 282 -54.71 -24.87 25.80
CA LYS A 282 -53.82 -26.00 26.25
C LYS A 282 -53.28 -27.06 25.26
N ALA A 283 -52.02 -27.45 25.52
CA ALA A 283 -51.28 -28.66 25.06
C ALA A 283 -51.66 -29.90 25.93
N PRO A 284 -51.18 -31.17 25.73
CA PRO A 284 -49.92 -31.61 25.08
C PRO A 284 -49.90 -33.00 24.34
N ALA A 285 -48.70 -33.40 23.85
CA ALA A 285 -48.11 -34.75 23.70
C ALA A 285 -48.79 -35.93 22.93
N ALA A 286 -48.10 -36.39 21.87
CA ALA A 286 -47.80 -37.78 21.41
C ALA A 286 -48.87 -38.92 21.37
N GLN A 287 -49.00 -39.61 20.20
CA GLN A 287 -48.70 -41.06 20.02
C GLN A 287 -48.88 -41.60 18.56
N GLN A 288 -48.42 -42.85 18.33
CA GLN A 288 -48.36 -43.69 17.09
C GLN A 288 -49.72 -44.14 16.49
N PRO A 289 -49.79 -44.74 15.26
CA PRO A 289 -49.60 -46.20 15.00
C PRO A 289 -48.64 -46.52 13.80
N VAL A 290 -47.79 -47.56 13.75
CA VAL A 290 -47.92 -49.06 13.65
C VAL A 290 -47.92 -49.61 12.18
N GLN A 291 -47.27 -50.78 12.00
CA GLN A 291 -46.75 -51.39 10.75
C GLN A 291 -47.77 -52.28 9.97
N PRO A 292 -47.37 -52.99 8.89
CA PRO A 292 -46.86 -54.38 9.05
C PRO A 292 -45.63 -54.77 8.16
N VAL A 293 -45.30 -56.06 8.16
CA VAL A 293 -43.98 -56.69 7.89
C VAL A 293 -44.10 -57.81 6.83
N GLU A 294 -43.01 -58.15 6.09
CA GLU A 294 -42.46 -59.53 5.90
C GLU A 294 -41.39 -59.66 4.77
N LYS A 295 -40.63 -60.78 4.81
CA LYS A 295 -39.54 -61.21 3.88
C LYS A 295 -40.11 -62.30 2.90
N PRO A 296 -39.41 -63.32 2.31
CA PRO A 296 -37.97 -63.67 2.21
C PRO A 296 -37.48 -64.34 0.88
N VAL A 297 -36.25 -64.89 0.89
CA VAL A 297 -35.62 -65.99 0.08
C VAL A 297 -35.30 -65.77 -1.42
N GLU A 298 -34.03 -66.00 -1.85
CA GLU A 298 -33.58 -67.17 -2.67
C GLU A 298 -32.10 -67.13 -3.16
N THR A 299 -31.44 -68.27 -2.98
CA THR A 299 -30.18 -68.79 -3.59
C THR A 299 -30.57 -69.76 -4.74
N PRO A 300 -29.71 -70.26 -5.70
CA PRO A 300 -28.40 -70.89 -5.43
C PRO A 300 -27.38 -71.03 -6.62
N ALA A 301 -26.39 -71.94 -6.42
CA ALA A 301 -25.65 -72.75 -7.41
C ALA A 301 -24.48 -72.10 -8.23
N ASP A 302 -23.36 -72.78 -8.56
CA ASP A 302 -22.75 -74.06 -8.09
C ASP A 302 -21.29 -74.18 -8.64
N LYS A 303 -20.53 -75.19 -8.17
CA LYS A 303 -19.30 -75.81 -8.75
C LYS A 303 -17.89 -75.36 -8.29
N THR A 304 -17.43 -76.10 -7.29
CA THR A 304 -16.03 -76.48 -6.97
C THR A 304 -15.44 -77.46 -8.02
N PRO A 305 -14.09 -77.65 -8.14
CA PRO A 305 -13.31 -78.44 -7.18
C PRO A 305 -11.92 -77.90 -6.76
N LYS A 306 -11.47 -78.37 -5.58
CA LYS A 306 -10.08 -78.31 -5.05
C LYS A 306 -9.40 -79.68 -5.23
N PRO A 307 -8.06 -79.79 -5.03
CA PRO A 307 -7.53 -80.35 -3.78
C PRO A 307 -6.43 -79.47 -3.11
N VAL A 308 -6.44 -79.23 -1.79
CA VAL A 308 -5.62 -79.90 -0.72
C VAL A 308 -4.21 -79.23 -0.60
N GLU A 309 -3.65 -78.84 0.55
CA GLU A 309 -3.70 -79.38 1.93
C GLU A 309 -3.68 -78.29 3.06
N LYS A 310 -3.53 -78.70 4.32
CA LYS A 310 -3.64 -77.94 5.61
C LYS A 310 -2.49 -78.42 6.56
N PRO A 311 -2.35 -78.00 7.85
CA PRO A 311 -2.77 -76.79 8.60
C PRO A 311 -1.62 -76.21 9.51
N ILE A 312 -1.92 -75.25 10.40
CA ILE A 312 -1.72 -75.29 11.90
C ILE A 312 -2.02 -73.89 12.49
N GLU A 313 -2.71 -73.82 13.64
CA GLU A 313 -3.03 -72.59 14.40
C GLU A 313 -2.26 -72.53 15.77
N PRO A 314 -2.65 -71.77 16.82
CA PRO A 314 -1.79 -70.77 17.47
C PRO A 314 -1.41 -71.21 18.92
N PRO A 315 -0.93 -70.33 19.84
CA PRO A 315 -1.75 -69.36 20.59
C PRO A 315 -1.05 -67.97 20.65
N VAL A 316 -1.33 -66.95 21.50
CA VAL A 316 -2.12 -66.76 22.74
C VAL A 316 -2.78 -65.36 22.71
N VAL A 317 -3.55 -65.00 23.76
CA VAL A 317 -4.18 -63.68 24.01
C VAL A 317 -3.67 -63.11 25.33
N GLU A 318 -3.51 -61.79 25.47
CA GLU A 318 -3.72 -61.11 26.75
C GLU A 318 -4.17 -59.64 26.62
N THR A 319 -5.25 -59.29 27.32
CA THR A 319 -5.69 -57.90 27.65
C THR A 319 -6.19 -57.93 29.09
N PRO A 320 -5.83 -56.95 29.93
CA PRO A 320 -6.67 -55.75 30.12
C PRO A 320 -5.79 -54.48 30.40
N LYS A 321 -6.24 -53.29 30.83
CA LYS A 321 -7.49 -52.77 31.43
C LYS A 321 -7.53 -51.23 31.27
N ALA A 322 -8.70 -50.61 31.42
CA ALA A 322 -8.87 -49.14 31.37
C ALA A 322 -8.45 -48.40 32.66
N ALA A 323 -8.11 -47.12 32.54
CA ALA A 323 -8.00 -46.14 33.63
C ALA A 323 -8.47 -44.74 33.17
N GLU A 324 -9.00 -43.93 34.09
CA GLU A 324 -9.70 -42.66 33.82
C GLU A 324 -8.79 -41.41 33.72
N LYS A 325 -9.36 -40.32 33.17
CA LYS A 325 -9.17 -38.90 33.56
C LYS A 325 -7.74 -38.31 33.58
N GLN A 326 -7.50 -37.29 32.73
CA GLN A 326 -7.76 -35.88 33.11
C GLN A 326 -7.57 -34.91 31.94
N GLU A 327 -8.39 -33.87 31.93
CA GLU A 327 -8.31 -32.74 31.00
C GLU A 327 -7.20 -31.76 31.43
N LYS A 328 -6.35 -31.33 30.49
CA LYS A 328 -5.40 -30.22 30.70
C LYS A 328 -5.31 -29.38 29.43
N ALA A 329 -5.56 -28.08 29.58
CA ALA A 329 -5.45 -27.11 28.50
C ALA A 329 -4.00 -27.00 28.00
N PRO A 330 -3.77 -26.84 26.68
CA PRO A 330 -2.42 -26.65 26.15
C PRO A 330 -1.87 -25.27 26.52
N HIS A 331 -0.74 -25.29 27.22
CA HIS A 331 0.13 -24.15 27.45
C HIS A 331 1.07 -23.99 26.25
N PHE A 332 1.17 -22.79 25.66
CA PHE A 332 2.04 -22.50 24.52
C PHE A 332 3.18 -21.55 24.94
N PRO A 333 4.41 -21.73 24.39
CA PRO A 333 5.62 -21.01 24.80
C PRO A 333 5.81 -19.64 24.12
N ASP A 334 6.68 -18.82 24.70
CA ASP A 334 7.05 -17.47 24.25
C ASP A 334 8.04 -17.43 23.06
N VAL A 335 8.16 -16.24 22.47
CA VAL A 335 8.59 -15.99 21.07
C VAL A 335 10.12 -15.89 20.84
N GLU A 336 10.97 -16.30 21.79
CA GLU A 336 12.43 -16.03 21.71
C GLU A 336 13.27 -17.08 20.93
N ALA A 337 12.65 -18.11 20.35
CA ALA A 337 13.35 -19.23 19.72
C ALA A 337 13.76 -19.01 18.23
N PHE A 338 14.36 -17.85 17.89
CA PHE A 338 14.83 -17.54 16.52
C PHE A 338 16.24 -16.93 16.46
N THR A 339 17.27 -17.65 16.96
CA THR A 339 18.68 -17.33 16.64
C THR A 339 19.54 -18.58 16.44
N ARG A 340 20.25 -18.64 15.30
CA ARG A 340 21.16 -19.72 14.79
C ARG A 340 20.44 -21.03 14.40
N GLY A 341 20.76 -21.71 13.30
CA GLY A 341 21.68 -21.40 12.19
C GLY A 341 22.75 -22.48 11.97
N GLU A 342 22.50 -23.44 11.07
CA GLU A 342 23.52 -24.37 10.53
C GLU A 342 23.13 -24.95 9.16
N LYS A 343 24.06 -25.65 8.48
CA LYS A 343 24.12 -25.86 7.00
C LYS A 343 24.25 -27.38 6.61
N PRO A 344 24.44 -27.84 5.34
CA PRO A 344 23.56 -28.87 4.75
C PRO A 344 24.25 -30.11 4.10
N ALA A 345 23.44 -30.99 3.47
CA ALA A 345 23.79 -31.98 2.43
C ALA A 345 22.63 -32.03 1.39
N VAL A 346 22.78 -31.97 0.04
CA VAL A 346 23.56 -32.81 -0.92
C VAL A 346 22.92 -34.21 -1.08
N GLU A 347 22.47 -34.73 -2.24
CA GLU A 347 22.30 -34.24 -3.63
C GLU A 347 21.35 -35.18 -4.46
N THR A 348 20.60 -34.65 -5.45
CA THR A 348 20.16 -35.17 -6.81
C THR A 348 19.82 -36.67 -7.12
N PRO A 349 19.32 -37.09 -8.33
CA PRO A 349 18.45 -36.43 -9.35
C PRO A 349 17.33 -37.31 -10.03
N ALA A 350 16.24 -36.67 -10.52
CA ALA A 350 15.52 -36.83 -11.83
C ALA A 350 15.06 -38.23 -12.40
N PRO A 351 14.41 -38.37 -13.60
CA PRO A 351 13.56 -37.45 -14.40
C PRO A 351 12.21 -38.03 -15.00
N GLN A 352 11.17 -37.17 -15.06
CA GLN A 352 10.30 -36.77 -16.23
C GLN A 352 9.46 -37.72 -17.15
N VAL A 353 8.52 -37.05 -17.87
CA VAL A 353 7.74 -37.35 -19.13
C VAL A 353 6.60 -38.41 -19.03
N ALA A 354 5.39 -38.27 -19.63
CA ALA A 354 4.95 -37.43 -20.76
C ALA A 354 3.42 -37.09 -20.84
N LYS A 355 3.09 -35.89 -21.37
CA LYS A 355 2.15 -35.55 -22.49
C LYS A 355 0.67 -36.04 -22.45
N SER A 356 -0.33 -35.15 -22.22
CA SER A 356 -1.05 -34.21 -23.16
C SER A 356 -2.24 -34.84 -23.93
N VAL A 357 -3.45 -34.26 -23.95
CA VAL A 357 -4.09 -33.37 -24.99
C VAL A 357 -5.55 -33.14 -24.50
N GLU A 358 -6.11 -31.92 -24.33
CA GLU A 358 -6.91 -31.11 -25.31
C GLU A 358 -8.24 -31.77 -25.83
N VAL A 359 -9.39 -31.14 -26.12
CA VAL A 359 -9.86 -29.74 -26.38
C VAL A 359 -11.38 -29.61 -26.01
N ALA A 360 -11.93 -28.44 -25.59
CA ALA A 360 -13.25 -27.85 -26.05
C ALA A 360 -13.91 -26.77 -25.12
N LYS A 361 -14.45 -25.68 -25.72
CA LYS A 361 -15.29 -24.61 -25.11
C LYS A 361 -16.81 -24.85 -25.33
N PRO A 362 -17.70 -24.16 -24.59
CA PRO A 362 -18.49 -23.06 -25.19
C PRO A 362 -18.63 -21.83 -24.24
N VAL A 363 -18.45 -20.58 -24.68
CA VAL A 363 -19.41 -19.69 -25.41
C VAL A 363 -20.70 -19.35 -24.65
N THR A 364 -20.81 -18.13 -24.13
CA THR A 364 -22.06 -17.33 -24.10
C THR A 364 -21.74 -15.82 -24.01
N ALA A 365 -22.63 -14.98 -24.54
CA ALA A 365 -22.47 -13.53 -24.73
C ALA A 365 -23.40 -12.71 -23.77
N PRO A 366 -23.43 -11.36 -23.80
CA PRO A 366 -23.50 -10.56 -22.56
C PRO A 366 -24.89 -10.01 -22.20
N ILE A 367 -25.02 -9.46 -20.99
CA ILE A 367 -26.21 -8.71 -20.53
C ILE A 367 -25.80 -7.31 -20.07
N LEU A 368 -26.56 -6.32 -20.54
CA LEU A 368 -26.43 -4.88 -20.35
C LEU A 368 -27.11 -4.43 -19.03
N GLY A 369 -26.52 -3.47 -18.28
CA GLY A 369 -27.12 -3.00 -17.03
C GLY A 369 -26.53 -1.72 -16.44
N THR A 370 -27.00 -0.56 -16.92
CA THR A 370 -27.15 0.75 -16.22
C THR A 370 -26.04 1.28 -15.29
N HIS A 371 -25.45 2.41 -15.70
CA HIS A 371 -24.67 3.30 -14.83
C HIS A 371 -25.49 3.86 -13.65
N VAL A 372 -24.82 4.03 -12.52
CA VAL A 372 -25.20 4.96 -11.43
C VAL A 372 -23.97 5.83 -11.16
N GLU A 373 -24.12 7.15 -11.24
CA GLU A 373 -23.03 8.10 -10.98
C GLU A 373 -22.71 8.15 -9.48
N ALA A 374 -21.43 8.21 -9.15
CA ALA A 374 -20.90 8.36 -7.80
C ALA A 374 -20.25 9.75 -7.66
N PRO A 375 -20.22 10.36 -6.46
CA PRO A 375 -19.82 11.75 -6.28
C PRO A 375 -18.31 11.96 -6.45
N GLU A 376 -17.94 13.13 -6.97
CA GLU A 376 -16.58 13.53 -7.33
C GLU A 376 -15.62 13.60 -6.13
N GLU A 377 -14.36 13.17 -6.33
CA GLU A 377 -13.26 13.47 -5.41
C GLU A 377 -12.83 14.93 -5.62
N ILE A 378 -12.66 15.69 -4.53
CA ILE A 378 -12.42 17.13 -4.59
C ILE A 378 -10.92 17.43 -4.52
N ASP A 379 -10.24 17.39 -5.67
CA ASP A 379 -8.82 17.79 -5.81
C ASP A 379 -8.61 19.32 -5.87
N GLU A 380 -9.71 20.09 -5.92
CA GLU A 380 -9.72 21.55 -6.02
C GLU A 380 -10.43 22.17 -4.81
N MET A 381 -9.86 23.20 -4.16
CA MET A 381 -10.58 23.89 -3.09
C MET A 381 -10.54 25.41 -3.19
N VAL A 382 -11.73 26.01 -3.16
CA VAL A 382 -11.97 27.44 -3.19
C VAL A 382 -11.82 28.06 -1.79
N ILE A 383 -10.72 28.77 -1.55
CA ILE A 383 -10.50 29.55 -0.32
C ILE A 383 -10.63 31.04 -0.69
N GLY A 384 -11.72 31.69 -0.25
CA GLY A 384 -11.94 33.12 -0.54
C GLY A 384 -12.19 33.49 -2.02
N GLY A 385 -12.32 32.49 -2.91
CA GLY A 385 -12.47 32.67 -4.36
C GLY A 385 -11.29 32.11 -5.19
N ILE A 386 -10.23 31.65 -4.52
CA ILE A 386 -8.96 31.14 -5.06
C ILE A 386 -8.97 29.62 -5.04
N VAL A 387 -8.61 28.95 -6.14
CA VAL A 387 -8.58 27.47 -6.23
C VAL A 387 -7.17 26.97 -5.96
N ILE A 388 -6.94 26.40 -4.77
CA ILE A 388 -5.63 25.81 -4.45
C ILE A 388 -5.60 24.35 -4.89
N LYS A 389 -4.80 24.06 -5.92
CA LYS A 389 -4.49 22.68 -6.36
C LYS A 389 -3.15 22.22 -5.82
N LYS A 390 -3.02 20.93 -5.48
CA LYS A 390 -1.82 20.38 -4.83
C LYS A 390 -0.61 20.33 -5.75
N GLU A 391 -0.83 20.04 -7.02
CA GLU A 391 0.12 20.03 -8.12
C GLU A 391 0.62 21.43 -8.49
N GLU A 392 -0.11 22.49 -8.13
CA GLU A 392 0.30 23.89 -8.38
C GLU A 392 1.13 24.50 -7.25
N ILE A 393 1.43 23.74 -6.19
CA ILE A 393 2.22 24.21 -5.04
C ILE A 393 3.71 24.09 -5.33
N PHE A 394 4.46 25.20 -5.22
CA PHE A 394 5.91 25.25 -5.43
C PHE A 394 6.66 25.91 -4.26
N PRO A 395 7.91 25.48 -3.98
CA PRO A 395 8.80 26.17 -3.08
C PRO A 395 9.42 27.36 -3.83
N LEU A 396 9.49 28.51 -3.19
CA LEU A 396 10.16 29.71 -3.71
C LEU A 396 11.21 30.21 -2.73
N VAL A 397 12.48 30.17 -3.12
CA VAL A 397 13.56 30.71 -2.29
C VAL A 397 13.62 32.23 -2.41
N ARG A 398 13.69 32.90 -1.26
CA ARG A 398 13.74 34.36 -1.10
C ARG A 398 14.63 34.75 0.06
N THR A 399 14.93 36.05 0.17
CA THR A 399 15.69 36.58 1.30
C THR A 399 14.84 36.56 2.57
N THR A 400 15.48 36.42 3.72
CA THR A 400 14.82 36.54 5.03
C THR A 400 14.15 37.91 5.18
N GLY A 401 14.76 38.98 4.67
CA GLY A 401 14.16 40.33 4.62
C GLY A 401 12.83 40.38 3.87
N PHE A 402 12.77 39.81 2.65
CA PHE A 402 11.53 39.71 1.88
C PHE A 402 10.45 38.89 2.62
N ILE A 403 10.86 37.85 3.35
CA ILE A 403 9.94 37.03 4.14
C ILE A 403 9.40 37.82 5.35
N GLU A 404 10.21 38.65 6.03
CA GLU A 404 9.72 39.53 7.10
C GLU A 404 8.78 40.63 6.58
N GLU A 405 9.04 41.18 5.40
CA GLU A 405 8.12 42.11 4.73
C GLU A 405 6.78 41.41 4.39
N LEU A 406 6.83 40.23 3.77
CA LEU A 406 5.64 39.46 3.41
C LEU A 406 4.82 38.99 4.62
N LYS A 407 5.46 38.70 5.76
CA LYS A 407 4.78 38.41 7.04
C LYS A 407 3.98 39.60 7.59
N ALA A 408 4.39 40.84 7.28
CA ALA A 408 3.63 42.02 7.69
C ALA A 408 2.30 42.13 6.94
N GLU A 409 2.23 41.60 5.72
CA GLU A 409 1.01 41.51 4.90
C GLU A 409 0.23 40.21 5.18
N ILE A 410 0.93 39.10 5.43
CA ILE A 410 0.38 37.75 5.65
C ILE A 410 0.90 37.19 6.99
N PRO A 411 0.25 37.51 8.14
CA PRO A 411 0.78 37.17 9.47
C PRO A 411 0.93 35.68 9.78
N ASP A 412 0.25 34.80 9.04
CA ASP A 412 0.29 33.34 9.18
C ASP A 412 0.91 32.61 7.98
N LEU A 413 1.77 33.31 7.22
CA LEU A 413 2.59 32.79 6.12
C LEU A 413 3.34 31.50 6.47
N LEU A 414 3.30 30.51 5.56
CA LEU A 414 4.16 29.32 5.60
C LEU A 414 5.55 29.64 5.03
N TYR A 415 6.57 29.42 5.85
CA TYR A 415 7.96 29.54 5.45
C TYR A 415 8.88 28.65 6.30
N GLU A 416 10.06 28.34 5.77
CA GLU A 416 11.17 27.75 6.51
C GLU A 416 12.45 28.55 6.26
N ASN A 417 13.29 28.72 7.27
CA ASN A 417 14.62 29.33 7.09
C ASN A 417 15.62 28.26 6.61
N ILE A 418 16.36 28.57 5.54
CA ILE A 418 17.47 27.75 5.04
C ILE A 418 18.76 28.11 5.81
N ASN A 419 18.99 29.40 5.99
CA ASN A 419 20.04 29.96 6.84
C ASN A 419 19.64 31.37 7.32
N SER A 420 20.60 32.22 7.74
CA SER A 420 20.34 33.58 8.20
C SER A 420 19.89 34.56 7.11
N GLU A 421 20.15 34.25 5.84
CA GLU A 421 19.89 35.13 4.69
C GLU A 421 18.78 34.61 3.78
N LEU A 422 18.63 33.29 3.68
CA LEU A 422 17.71 32.63 2.77
C LEU A 422 16.62 31.88 3.52
N GLY A 423 15.39 31.99 3.04
CA GLY A 423 14.28 31.13 3.41
C GLY A 423 13.52 30.64 2.18
N VAL A 424 12.65 29.66 2.39
CA VAL A 424 11.69 29.16 1.40
C VAL A 424 10.29 29.51 1.85
N ILE A 425 9.49 30.07 0.94
CA ILE A 425 8.03 30.18 1.08
C ILE A 425 7.37 29.18 0.14
N TYR A 426 6.11 28.84 0.40
CA TYR A 426 5.32 27.96 -0.47
C TYR A 426 4.24 28.78 -1.17
N LEU A 427 4.07 28.61 -2.49
CA LEU A 427 3.12 29.37 -3.29
C LEU A 427 2.32 28.51 -4.26
N VAL A 428 1.15 29.00 -4.66
CA VAL A 428 0.35 28.47 -5.77
C VAL A 428 0.78 29.18 -7.05
N ARG A 429 1.21 28.42 -8.07
CA ARG A 429 1.90 28.92 -9.27
C ARG A 429 1.10 29.97 -10.03
N ASP A 430 -0.14 29.65 -10.39
CA ASP A 430 -0.91 30.45 -11.34
C ASP A 430 -1.56 31.66 -10.65
N GLU A 431 -1.90 31.53 -9.37
CA GLU A 431 -2.49 32.60 -8.56
C GLU A 431 -1.44 33.54 -7.91
N LYS A 432 -0.16 33.11 -7.84
CA LYS A 432 0.95 33.80 -7.14
C LYS A 432 0.72 34.02 -5.64
N ILE A 433 -0.19 33.28 -5.04
CA ILE A 433 -0.55 33.39 -3.62
C ILE A 433 0.42 32.57 -2.79
N SER A 434 0.94 33.17 -1.73
CA SER A 434 1.76 32.47 -0.73
C SER A 434 0.85 31.77 0.27
N LEU A 435 1.12 30.49 0.53
CA LEU A 435 0.30 29.65 1.39
C LEU A 435 0.42 30.05 2.87
N THR A 436 -0.69 29.87 3.59
CA THR A 436 -0.84 30.17 5.01
C THR A 436 -0.98 28.91 5.87
N MET A 437 -0.77 29.05 7.18
CA MET A 437 -1.08 28.01 8.17
C MET A 437 -2.57 27.60 8.14
N GLY A 438 -3.46 28.45 7.64
CA GLY A 438 -4.85 28.11 7.33
C GLY A 438 -4.94 27.11 6.17
N ASP A 439 -4.32 27.44 5.04
CA ASP A 439 -4.34 26.63 3.82
C ASP A 439 -3.77 25.23 4.04
N LEU A 440 -2.68 25.12 4.81
CA LEU A 440 -2.08 23.83 5.16
C LEU A 440 -3.07 22.87 5.86
N ARG A 441 -3.85 23.40 6.82
CA ARG A 441 -4.87 22.62 7.56
C ARG A 441 -6.03 22.22 6.64
N ASN A 442 -6.43 23.14 5.76
CA ASN A 442 -7.51 22.94 4.81
C ASN A 442 -7.13 21.86 3.78
N LEU A 443 -5.90 21.89 3.25
CA LEU A 443 -5.37 20.87 2.34
C LEU A 443 -5.11 19.49 2.99
N HIS A 444 -5.29 19.39 4.31
CA HIS A 444 -5.00 18.20 5.14
C HIS A 444 -3.55 17.70 5.02
N LEU A 445 -2.62 18.62 4.82
CA LEU A 445 -1.18 18.34 4.79
C LEU A 445 -0.51 18.74 6.11
N ASP A 446 0.63 18.11 6.42
CA ASP A 446 1.59 18.65 7.39
C ASP A 446 2.77 19.32 6.65
N MET A 447 3.65 20.00 7.39
CA MET A 447 4.77 20.74 6.80
C MET A 447 5.75 19.83 6.04
N LEU A 448 5.93 18.58 6.48
CA LEU A 448 6.84 17.62 5.82
C LEU A 448 6.22 17.11 4.52
N ALA A 449 4.92 16.79 4.54
CA ALA A 449 4.15 16.45 3.35
C ALA A 449 4.10 17.60 2.33
N LEU A 450 3.86 18.84 2.80
CA LEU A 450 3.90 20.04 1.95
C LEU A 450 5.27 20.22 1.30
N LYS A 451 6.35 20.12 2.08
CA LYS A 451 7.73 20.26 1.58
C LYS A 451 8.05 19.20 0.53
N SER A 452 7.71 17.95 0.80
CA SER A 452 7.89 16.83 -0.14
C SER A 452 7.09 17.04 -1.42
N LEU A 453 5.81 17.40 -1.32
CA LEU A 453 4.94 17.71 -2.46
C LEU A 453 5.49 18.86 -3.31
N ALA A 454 5.83 19.98 -2.68
CA ALA A 454 6.32 21.16 -3.39
C ALA A 454 7.66 20.89 -4.09
N VAL A 455 8.59 20.18 -3.44
CA VAL A 455 9.87 19.77 -4.04
C VAL A 455 9.64 18.77 -5.18
N GLN A 456 8.71 17.83 -5.05
CA GLN A 456 8.33 16.91 -6.14
C GLN A 456 7.71 17.65 -7.32
N ASN A 457 6.80 18.61 -7.09
CA ASN A 457 6.22 19.45 -8.14
C ASN A 457 7.33 20.21 -8.88
N LEU A 458 8.27 20.82 -8.15
CA LEU A 458 9.42 21.52 -8.72
C LEU A 458 10.21 20.60 -9.67
N ILE A 459 10.62 19.42 -9.20
CA ILE A 459 11.41 18.44 -9.99
C ILE A 459 10.61 17.90 -11.19
N ASN A 460 9.32 17.62 -11.00
CA ASN A 460 8.49 16.97 -12.02
C ASN A 460 8.10 17.92 -13.15
N GLN A 461 7.75 19.18 -12.81
CA GLN A 461 7.10 20.08 -13.76
C GLN A 461 8.06 21.08 -14.40
N ILE A 462 9.05 21.60 -13.67
CA ILE A 462 10.02 22.55 -14.23
C ILE A 462 11.03 21.80 -15.13
N GLU A 463 11.20 22.29 -16.36
CA GLU A 463 12.31 21.85 -17.23
C GLU A 463 13.58 22.55 -16.75
N VAL A 464 14.65 21.78 -16.55
CA VAL A 464 15.94 22.28 -16.07
C VAL A 464 17.00 21.94 -17.09
N GLY A 465 17.62 22.97 -17.64
CA GLY A 465 18.89 22.88 -18.34
C GLY A 465 20.05 23.04 -17.36
N VAL A 466 21.17 22.41 -17.68
CA VAL A 466 22.46 22.70 -17.06
C VAL A 466 23.41 23.15 -18.17
N GLU A 467 24.00 24.32 -18.00
CA GLU A 467 25.13 24.76 -18.81
C GLU A 467 26.43 24.40 -18.08
N GLU A 468 27.24 23.53 -18.68
CA GLU A 468 28.49 23.01 -18.10
C GLU A 468 29.71 23.63 -18.81
N GLU A 469 30.56 24.34 -18.07
CA GLU A 469 31.83 24.91 -18.54
C GLU A 469 33.00 24.43 -17.68
N GLY A 470 33.40 23.16 -17.87
CA GLY A 470 34.43 22.52 -17.06
C GLY A 470 33.94 22.25 -15.64
N ASN A 471 34.58 22.85 -14.63
CA ASN A 471 34.18 22.71 -13.21
C ASN A 471 33.12 23.76 -12.78
N ARG A 472 32.36 24.30 -13.73
CA ARG A 472 31.35 25.35 -13.54
C ARG A 472 30.04 24.89 -14.12
N TYR A 473 28.96 25.07 -13.36
CA TYR A 473 27.63 24.66 -13.75
C TYR A 473 26.68 25.82 -13.50
N THR A 474 25.82 26.12 -14.48
CA THR A 474 24.69 27.06 -14.33
C THR A 474 23.41 26.26 -14.47
N ILE A 475 22.55 26.32 -13.45
CA ILE A 475 21.20 25.78 -13.53
C ILE A 475 20.30 26.84 -14.16
N VAL A 476 19.67 26.47 -15.28
CA VAL A 476 18.74 27.29 -16.06
C VAL A 476 17.40 26.59 -16.06
N ALA A 477 16.31 27.30 -15.80
CA ALA A 477 14.98 26.72 -15.70
C ALA A 477 13.95 27.59 -16.47
N ASP A 478 12.82 27.91 -15.86
CA ASP A 478 11.75 28.73 -16.45
C ASP A 478 11.93 30.25 -16.23
N GLY A 479 13.08 30.68 -15.71
CA GLY A 479 13.36 32.06 -15.34
C GLY A 479 12.72 32.51 -14.02
N LYS A 480 12.18 31.59 -13.21
CA LYS A 480 11.52 31.89 -11.93
C LYS A 480 12.03 31.07 -10.76
N PHE A 481 12.25 29.77 -10.96
CA PHE A 481 12.50 28.77 -9.91
C PHE A 481 13.95 28.28 -9.81
N GLU A 482 14.91 28.85 -10.54
CA GLU A 482 16.33 28.46 -10.49
C GLU A 482 16.86 28.48 -9.05
N ALA A 483 16.59 29.54 -8.29
CA ALA A 483 16.95 29.64 -6.88
C ALA A 483 16.26 28.58 -5.98
N SER A 484 15.09 28.07 -6.38
CA SER A 484 14.36 27.04 -5.64
C SER A 484 15.01 25.67 -5.70
N PHE A 485 15.89 25.39 -6.66
CA PHE A 485 16.64 24.12 -6.68
C PHE A 485 17.61 23.97 -5.50
N LEU A 486 17.87 25.04 -4.74
CA LEU A 486 18.55 24.96 -3.44
C LEU A 486 17.87 24.02 -2.43
N VAL A 487 16.54 23.86 -2.46
CA VAL A 487 15.83 22.95 -1.54
C VAL A 487 15.74 21.49 -2.03
N VAL A 488 16.26 21.18 -3.22
CA VAL A 488 16.32 19.80 -3.75
C VAL A 488 17.54 19.10 -3.17
N SER A 489 17.37 18.39 -2.04
CA SER A 489 18.49 17.76 -1.32
C SER A 489 19.29 16.78 -2.20
N ASP A 490 18.61 16.03 -3.06
CA ASP A 490 19.22 15.00 -3.92
C ASP A 490 20.16 15.59 -4.98
N LEU A 491 20.03 16.89 -5.30
CA LEU A 491 20.91 17.61 -6.21
C LEU A 491 22.36 17.67 -5.70
N TRP A 492 22.53 17.77 -4.38
CA TRP A 492 23.77 18.21 -3.73
C TRP A 492 24.74 17.06 -3.42
N SER A 493 24.98 16.19 -4.40
CA SER A 493 25.94 15.08 -4.31
C SER A 493 27.16 15.29 -5.21
N LYS A 494 28.26 14.56 -4.92
CA LYS A 494 29.45 14.55 -5.80
C LYS A 494 29.28 13.72 -7.06
N ASP A 495 28.33 12.79 -7.05
CA ASP A 495 27.96 12.02 -8.24
C ASP A 495 27.25 12.95 -9.24
N ASN A 496 26.31 13.75 -8.74
CA ASN A 496 25.57 14.73 -9.55
C ASN A 496 26.47 15.92 -9.93
N ILE A 497 27.19 16.52 -8.98
CA ILE A 497 28.04 17.70 -9.21
C ILE A 497 29.53 17.30 -9.04
N PRO A 498 30.18 16.76 -10.09
CA PRO A 498 31.57 16.37 -10.05
C PRO A 498 32.48 17.62 -10.12
N VAL A 499 32.71 18.22 -8.96
CA VAL A 499 33.65 19.34 -8.76
C VAL A 499 34.70 19.01 -7.71
N GLU A 500 35.89 19.58 -7.83
CA GLU A 500 36.96 19.43 -6.86
C GLU A 500 36.72 20.25 -5.57
N GLY A 501 37.12 19.72 -4.41
CA GLY A 501 36.87 20.37 -3.12
C GLY A 501 35.43 20.22 -2.64
N THR A 502 34.86 21.24 -2.00
CA THR A 502 33.46 21.29 -1.57
C THR A 502 32.59 22.02 -2.59
N ILE A 503 31.30 21.66 -2.67
CA ILE A 503 30.36 22.28 -3.62
C ILE A 503 30.07 23.69 -3.11
N THR A 504 30.37 24.69 -3.95
CA THR A 504 30.10 26.10 -3.69
C THR A 504 29.03 26.59 -4.65
N VAL A 505 27.99 27.23 -4.12
CA VAL A 505 26.86 27.75 -4.88
C VAL A 505 26.73 29.26 -4.72
N GLY A 506 26.21 29.92 -5.75
CA GLY A 506 25.86 31.34 -5.74
C GLY A 506 24.44 31.51 -6.26
N VAL A 507 23.62 32.28 -5.53
CA VAL A 507 22.21 32.55 -5.85
C VAL A 507 21.96 34.06 -5.95
N PRO A 508 22.51 34.72 -6.98
CA PRO A 508 22.43 36.18 -7.13
C PRO A 508 21.01 36.69 -7.38
N ALA A 509 20.16 35.88 -8.00
CA ALA A 509 18.83 36.25 -8.42
C ALA A 509 17.88 35.05 -8.31
N ASN A 510 16.56 35.30 -8.39
CA ASN A 510 15.59 34.20 -8.42
C ASN A 510 15.77 33.27 -9.64
N ASN A 511 16.29 33.81 -10.74
CA ASN A 511 16.42 33.16 -12.04
C ASN A 511 17.86 32.72 -12.38
N VAL A 512 18.77 32.69 -11.40
CA VAL A 512 20.17 32.34 -11.61
C VAL A 512 20.69 31.52 -10.43
N LEU A 513 21.16 30.30 -10.71
CA LEU A 513 21.84 29.44 -9.74
C LEU A 513 23.16 28.94 -10.33
N LEU A 514 24.28 29.36 -9.73
CA LEU A 514 25.65 29.10 -10.18
C LEU A 514 26.33 28.13 -9.22
N ILE A 515 27.15 27.21 -9.74
CA ILE A 515 27.77 26.14 -8.96
C ILE A 515 29.23 25.95 -9.41
N THR A 516 30.15 25.75 -8.47
CA THR A 516 31.53 25.32 -8.74
C THR A 516 32.16 24.58 -7.55
N GLY A 517 33.43 24.18 -7.69
CA GLY A 517 34.22 23.54 -6.64
C GLY A 517 35.15 24.51 -5.92
N SER A 518 35.24 24.41 -4.60
CA SER A 518 36.09 25.29 -3.78
C SER A 518 37.60 25.09 -3.96
N ALA A 519 38.04 24.01 -4.60
CA ALA A 519 39.47 23.70 -4.78
C ALA A 519 40.18 24.55 -5.85
N ASN A 520 39.47 25.09 -6.86
CA ASN A 520 40.09 25.87 -7.94
C ASN A 520 39.95 27.38 -7.69
N PRO A 521 41.06 28.12 -7.42
CA PRO A 521 41.00 29.57 -7.21
C PRO A 521 40.44 30.37 -8.40
N ASN A 522 40.63 29.88 -9.63
CA ASN A 522 40.13 30.58 -10.82
C ASN A 522 38.60 30.48 -10.92
N ASP A 523 38.04 29.31 -10.65
CA ASP A 523 36.58 29.11 -10.67
C ASP A 523 35.91 29.79 -9.47
N MET A 524 36.57 29.79 -8.31
CA MET A 524 36.15 30.58 -7.16
C MET A 524 36.19 32.10 -7.40
N ASN A 525 37.09 32.61 -8.23
CA ASN A 525 37.09 34.02 -8.64
C ASN A 525 36.02 34.30 -9.71
N TRP A 526 35.82 33.37 -10.65
CA TRP A 526 34.73 33.44 -11.64
C TRP A 526 33.36 33.51 -10.97
N ILE A 527 33.05 32.61 -10.02
CA ILE A 527 31.73 32.58 -9.38
C ILE A 527 31.49 33.84 -8.54
N ARG A 528 32.50 34.36 -7.81
CA ARG A 528 32.38 35.66 -7.10
C ARG A 528 32.02 36.80 -8.05
N HIS A 529 32.74 36.92 -9.17
CA HIS A 529 32.46 37.96 -10.16
C HIS A 529 31.08 37.79 -10.80
N ARG A 530 30.72 36.57 -11.20
CA ARG A 530 29.45 36.29 -11.88
C ARG A 530 28.25 36.48 -10.95
N VAL A 531 28.36 36.11 -9.67
CA VAL A 531 27.35 36.38 -8.63
C VAL A 531 27.20 37.88 -8.41
N ALA A 532 28.28 38.62 -8.14
CA ALA A 532 28.21 40.07 -7.92
C ALA A 532 27.61 40.81 -9.13
N GLN A 533 27.99 40.42 -10.36
CA GLN A 533 27.43 40.98 -11.58
C GLN A 533 25.94 40.67 -11.73
N ALA A 534 25.55 39.39 -11.65
CA ALA A 534 24.16 38.97 -11.84
C ALA A 534 23.23 39.50 -10.73
N TYR A 535 23.75 39.74 -9.52
CA TYR A 535 23.00 40.35 -8.43
C TYR A 535 22.65 41.81 -8.74
N VAL A 536 23.61 42.58 -9.26
CA VAL A 536 23.42 43.99 -9.65
C VAL A 536 22.56 44.13 -10.93
N GLU A 537 22.65 43.17 -11.85
CA GLU A 537 21.85 43.13 -13.08
C GLU A 537 20.41 42.62 -12.88
N SER A 538 20.07 42.10 -11.69
CA SER A 538 18.77 41.46 -11.43
C SER A 538 17.66 42.42 -11.01
N ASN A 539 16.45 42.19 -11.53
CA ASN A 539 15.22 42.83 -11.05
C ASN A 539 14.69 42.23 -9.73
N ILE A 540 15.12 41.01 -9.38
CA ILE A 540 14.75 40.31 -8.14
C ILE A 540 16.03 39.68 -7.57
N PRO A 541 16.89 40.49 -6.91
CA PRO A 541 18.12 40.00 -6.29
C PRO A 541 17.81 39.07 -5.10
N ILE A 542 18.70 38.10 -4.86
CA ILE A 542 18.61 37.20 -3.70
C ILE A 542 19.83 37.36 -2.78
N SER A 543 21.03 36.90 -3.15
CA SER A 543 22.24 37.14 -2.34
C SER A 543 23.48 37.32 -3.20
N ASP A 544 24.29 38.33 -2.88
CA ASP A 544 25.59 38.60 -3.48
C ASP A 544 26.70 37.66 -2.94
N LYS A 545 26.34 36.77 -2.02
CA LYS A 545 27.27 35.86 -1.33
C LYS A 545 27.33 34.48 -1.98
N LEU A 546 28.37 33.75 -1.58
CA LEU A 546 28.53 32.34 -1.87
C LEU A 546 28.13 31.50 -0.66
N PHE A 547 27.69 30.29 -0.93
CA PHE A 547 27.32 29.31 0.09
C PHE A 547 28.04 28.00 -0.20
N GLU A 548 28.55 27.36 0.85
CA GLU A 548 29.09 26.01 0.80
C GLU A 548 27.99 25.00 1.15
N VAL A 549 27.86 23.95 0.36
CA VAL A 549 26.90 22.88 0.62
C VAL A 549 27.55 21.76 1.42
N LYS A 550 27.01 21.45 2.60
CA LYS A 550 27.44 20.36 3.48
C LYS A 550 26.26 19.49 3.87
N GLY A 551 26.09 18.37 3.16
CA GLY A 551 24.86 17.56 3.26
C GLY A 551 23.66 18.42 2.88
N ASN A 552 22.62 18.43 3.72
CA ASN A 552 21.40 19.19 3.48
C ASN A 552 21.48 20.66 3.98
N SER A 553 22.68 21.16 4.31
CA SER A 553 22.90 22.51 4.87
C SER A 553 23.63 23.43 3.89
N LEU A 554 23.12 24.65 3.72
CA LEU A 554 23.75 25.74 2.98
C LEU A 554 24.40 26.76 3.93
N ILE A 555 25.73 26.79 3.97
CA ILE A 555 26.52 27.60 4.89
C ILE A 555 27.08 28.84 4.16
N PRO A 556 26.75 30.09 4.55
CA PRO A 556 27.37 31.27 3.95
C PRO A 556 28.90 31.29 4.13
N LEU A 557 29.63 31.72 3.10
CA LEU A 557 31.09 31.81 3.04
C LEU A 557 31.65 33.19 3.39
#